data_AF-A0A3S0P823-F1
#
_entry.id   AF-A0A3S0P823-F1
#
_cell.length_a   1.000
_cell.length_b   1.000
_cell.length_c   1.000
_cell.angle_alpha   90.00
_cell.angle_beta   90.00
_cell.angle_gamma   90.00
#
_symmetry.space_group_name_H-M   'P 1'
#
loop_
_entity.id
_entity.type
_entity.pdbx_description
1 polymer ?
#
loop_
_entity_poly.entity_id
_entity_poly.type
_entity_poly.pdbx_seq_one_letter_code
_entity_poly.pdbx_strand_id
1 'polypeptide(L)'
;MFWKKAYKEARYAAGMNFDLENVESFLTHLNQTVLDSGFRQEDIELIMNEIHRLKIDHEQKEVGIFDVQFKGKPTKIRIVAEIHIEDEEKEVVLNMYSIQKLVNLIDKEMMKIGEKLE
;
A
#
# COMPACT_ATOMS: atom_id res chain seq x y z
N MET A 1 8.02 -16.16 -30.18
CA MET A 1 7.12 -15.01 -29.93
C MET A 1 6.57 -15.15 -28.51
N PHE A 2 7.17 -14.46 -27.54
CA PHE A 2 6.79 -14.58 -26.13
C PHE A 2 5.58 -13.70 -25.85
N TRP A 3 4.45 -14.32 -25.51
CA TRP A 3 3.26 -13.60 -25.05
C TRP A 3 3.57 -13.00 -23.67
N LYS A 4 3.84 -11.69 -23.59
CA LYS A 4 3.80 -10.96 -22.31
C LYS A 4 2.37 -11.09 -21.77
N LYS A 5 2.18 -11.89 -20.72
CA LYS A 5 0.92 -11.88 -19.95
C LYS A 5 0.67 -10.43 -19.54
N ALA A 6 -0.41 -9.84 -20.04
CA ALA A 6 -0.82 -8.51 -19.63
C ALA A 6 -0.99 -8.50 -18.10
N TYR A 7 -0.31 -7.55 -17.45
CA TYR A 7 -0.55 -7.26 -16.04
C TYR A 7 -2.03 -6.87 -15.90
N LYS A 8 -2.78 -7.62 -15.10
CA LYS A 8 -4.19 -7.38 -14.85
C LYS A 8 -4.36 -7.14 -13.35
N GLU A 9 -4.67 -5.90 -13.00
CA GLU A 9 -5.03 -5.54 -11.64
C GLU A 9 -6.28 -6.32 -11.19
N ALA A 10 -6.31 -6.65 -9.91
CA ALA A 10 -7.49 -7.16 -9.23
C ALA A 10 -8.64 -6.17 -9.34
N ARG A 11 -9.88 -6.68 -9.23
CA ARG A 11 -11.07 -5.82 -9.25
C ARG A 11 -11.14 -4.90 -8.02
N TYR A 12 -10.61 -5.37 -6.89
CA TYR A 12 -10.63 -4.68 -5.61
C TYR A 12 -9.20 -4.52 -5.09
N ALA A 13 -8.93 -3.44 -4.36
CA ALA A 13 -7.71 -3.24 -3.61
C ALA A 13 -7.76 -3.96 -2.26
N ALA A 14 -6.60 -4.14 -1.64
CA ALA A 14 -6.51 -4.27 -0.20
C ALA A 14 -6.60 -2.86 0.39
N GLY A 15 -7.45 -2.64 1.39
CA GLY A 15 -7.74 -1.32 1.93
C GLY A 15 -7.87 -1.36 3.45
N MET A 16 -7.17 -0.48 4.14
CA MET A 16 -7.26 -0.34 5.60
C MET A 16 -6.97 1.11 6.00
N ASN A 17 -7.62 1.56 7.09
CA ASN A 17 -7.31 2.80 7.77
C ASN A 17 -6.13 2.61 8.73
N PHE A 18 -5.19 3.55 8.73
CA PHE A 18 -4.00 3.55 9.57
C PHE A 18 -3.84 4.90 10.25
N ASP A 19 -3.32 4.86 11.49
CA ASP A 19 -2.59 6.01 12.02
C ASP A 19 -1.42 6.31 11.09
N LEU A 20 -1.16 7.60 10.85
CA LEU A 20 -0.10 8.02 9.94
C LEU A 20 1.28 7.44 10.34
N GLU A 21 1.55 7.31 11.63
CA GLU A 21 2.81 6.74 12.15
C GLU A 21 3.01 5.25 11.83
N ASN A 22 1.91 4.52 11.59
CA ASN A 22 1.94 3.07 11.36
C ASN A 22 2.19 2.69 9.89
N VAL A 23 2.08 3.65 8.96
CA VAL A 23 2.22 3.39 7.51
C VAL A 23 3.62 2.88 7.15
N GLU A 24 4.68 3.53 7.62
CA GLU A 24 6.06 3.14 7.30
C GLU A 24 6.38 1.74 7.83
N SER A 25 5.93 1.44 9.05
CA SER A 25 6.08 0.13 9.68
C SER A 25 5.37 -0.96 8.85
N PHE A 26 4.15 -0.68 8.38
CA PHE A 26 3.41 -1.61 7.54
C PHE A 26 4.09 -1.89 6.19
N LEU A 27 4.56 -0.85 5.50
CA LEU A 27 5.28 -1.02 4.23
C LEU A 27 6.57 -1.84 4.41
N THR A 28 7.27 -1.62 5.52
CA THR A 28 8.45 -2.40 5.91
C THR A 28 8.09 -3.85 6.22
N HIS A 29 6.97 -4.10 6.90
CA HIS A 29 6.48 -5.46 7.19
C HIS A 29 6.17 -6.23 5.91
N LEU A 30 5.55 -5.59 4.90
CA LEU A 30 5.29 -6.23 3.60
C LEU A 30 6.58 -6.67 2.89
N ASN A 31 7.65 -5.86 2.98
CA ASN A 31 8.96 -6.21 2.45
C ASN A 31 9.57 -7.44 3.12
N GLN A 32 9.27 -7.66 4.40
CA GLN A 32 9.83 -8.77 5.19
C GLN A 32 9.03 -10.07 5.06
N THR A 33 7.72 -9.97 4.80
CA THR A 33 6.81 -11.12 4.94
C THR A 33 6.10 -11.54 3.65
N VAL A 34 5.88 -10.62 2.71
CA VAL A 34 5.08 -10.89 1.50
C VAL A 34 5.91 -10.80 0.23
N LEU A 35 6.78 -9.80 0.14
CA LEU A 35 7.54 -9.47 -1.07
C LEU A 35 8.93 -10.09 -1.02
N ASP A 36 9.41 -10.62 -2.14
CA ASP A 36 10.80 -11.08 -2.25
C ASP A 36 11.75 -9.88 -2.42
N SER A 37 11.24 -8.82 -3.05
CA SER A 37 11.85 -7.50 -3.17
C SER A 37 10.70 -6.49 -3.30
N GLY A 38 10.63 -5.51 -2.41
CA GLY A 38 9.50 -4.60 -2.34
C GLY A 38 9.89 -3.13 -2.41
N PHE A 39 9.28 -2.32 -1.55
CA PHE A 39 9.51 -0.88 -1.49
C PHE A 39 10.94 -0.59 -1.02
N ARG A 40 11.69 0.20 -1.78
CA ARG A 40 12.97 0.73 -1.32
C ARG A 40 12.72 1.84 -0.29
N GLN A 41 13.75 2.21 0.48
CA GLN A 41 13.63 3.31 1.43
C GLN A 41 13.13 4.61 0.76
N GLU A 42 13.67 4.93 -0.43
CA GLU A 42 13.24 6.07 -1.24
C GLU A 42 11.74 6.00 -1.62
N ASP A 43 11.22 4.80 -1.88
CA ASP A 43 9.83 4.60 -2.24
C ASP A 43 8.93 4.83 -1.02
N ILE A 44 9.34 4.35 0.16
CA ILE A 44 8.65 4.57 1.44
C ILE A 44 8.65 6.07 1.80
N GLU A 45 9.81 6.73 1.70
CA GLU A 45 9.93 8.18 1.94
C GLU A 45 9.04 8.98 0.99
N LEU A 46 8.98 8.60 -0.30
CA LEU A 46 8.08 9.23 -1.26
C LEU A 46 6.61 9.04 -0.86
N ILE A 47 6.22 7.83 -0.48
CA ILE A 47 4.85 7.54 -0.05
C ILE A 47 4.47 8.40 1.16
N MET A 48 5.33 8.41 2.19
CA MET A 48 5.11 9.22 3.39
C MET A 48 5.03 10.70 3.07
N ASN A 49 5.92 11.22 2.23
CA ASN A 49 5.92 12.62 1.84
C ASN A 49 4.65 13.02 1.08
N GLU A 50 4.16 12.15 0.19
CA GLU A 50 2.92 12.41 -0.55
C GLU A 50 1.69 12.39 0.36
N ILE A 51 1.61 11.46 1.32
CA ILE A 51 0.52 11.44 2.31
C ILE A 51 0.57 12.70 3.18
N HIS A 52 1.75 13.11 3.66
CA HIS A 52 1.90 14.33 4.47
C HIS A 52 1.49 15.61 3.72
N ARG A 53 1.60 15.63 2.39
CA ARG A 53 1.20 16.79 1.56
C ARG A 53 -0.31 16.95 1.42
N LEU A 54 -1.08 15.90 1.67
CA LEU A 54 -2.54 15.96 1.71
C LEU A 54 -2.99 16.76 2.94
N LYS A 55 -3.90 17.70 2.77
CA LYS A 55 -4.31 18.66 3.81
C LYS A 55 -5.80 18.86 3.93
N ILE A 56 -6.57 18.42 2.95
CA ILE A 56 -8.02 18.57 2.94
C ILE A 56 -8.63 17.26 3.44
N ASP A 57 -9.60 17.35 4.35
CA ASP A 57 -10.34 16.18 4.79
C ASP A 57 -10.99 15.45 3.60
N HIS A 58 -10.91 14.12 3.60
CA HIS A 58 -11.25 13.24 2.47
C HIS A 58 -10.45 13.48 1.17
N GLU A 59 -9.29 14.15 1.23
CA GLU A 59 -8.43 14.29 0.06
C GLU A 59 -7.84 12.94 -0.33
N GLN A 60 -8.10 12.53 -1.57
CA GLN A 60 -7.60 11.28 -2.15
C GLN A 60 -6.60 11.56 -3.27
N LYS A 61 -5.50 10.81 -3.28
CA LYS A 61 -4.46 10.92 -4.29
C LYS A 61 -3.81 9.57 -4.63
N GLU A 62 -3.58 9.34 -5.91
CA GLU A 62 -2.65 8.29 -6.33
C GLU A 62 -1.23 8.70 -5.96
N VAL A 63 -0.62 7.94 -5.06
CA VAL A 63 0.74 8.18 -4.55
C VAL A 63 1.78 7.71 -5.56
N GLY A 64 1.52 6.57 -6.21
CA GLY A 64 2.40 6.05 -7.25
C GLY A 64 2.19 4.57 -7.57
N ILE A 65 3.02 4.09 -8.49
CA ILE A 65 3.08 2.70 -8.92
C ILE A 65 4.51 2.20 -8.73
N PHE A 66 4.66 1.17 -7.89
CA PHE A 66 5.94 0.65 -7.44
C PHE A 66 6.19 -0.73 -8.04
N ASP A 67 7.37 -0.92 -8.62
CA ASP A 67 7.81 -2.23 -9.12
C ASP A 67 8.28 -3.09 -7.95
N VAL A 68 7.74 -4.31 -7.85
CA VAL A 68 8.07 -5.27 -6.79
C VAL A 68 8.24 -6.68 -7.34
N GLN A 69 8.87 -7.55 -6.58
CA GLN A 69 8.99 -8.97 -6.85
C GLN A 69 8.16 -9.78 -5.86
N PHE A 70 7.28 -10.63 -6.38
CA PHE A 70 6.40 -11.48 -5.60
C PHE A 70 6.41 -12.91 -6.14
N LYS A 71 6.81 -13.86 -5.30
CA LYS A 71 6.97 -15.29 -5.63
C LYS A 71 7.83 -15.50 -6.88
N GLY A 72 8.97 -14.83 -6.90
CA GLY A 72 9.97 -14.85 -7.96
C GLY A 72 9.58 -14.07 -9.22
N LYS A 73 8.42 -13.41 -9.25
CA LYS A 73 7.90 -12.73 -10.46
C LYS A 73 7.83 -11.22 -10.29
N PRO A 74 8.29 -10.43 -11.27
CA PRO A 74 8.07 -9.00 -11.26
C PRO A 74 6.58 -8.68 -11.40
N THR A 75 6.10 -7.75 -10.59
CA THR A 75 4.74 -7.23 -10.58
C THR A 75 4.77 -5.76 -10.13
N LYS A 76 3.60 -5.13 -10.03
CA LYS A 76 3.46 -3.74 -9.57
C LYS A 76 2.46 -3.64 -8.43
N ILE A 77 2.69 -2.71 -7.52
CA ILE A 77 1.69 -2.26 -6.55
C ILE A 77 1.41 -0.78 -6.84
N ARG A 78 0.14 -0.44 -7.06
CA ARG A 78 -0.32 0.94 -7.14
C ARG A 78 -0.96 1.33 -5.82
N ILE A 79 -0.59 2.50 -5.29
CA ILE A 79 -1.06 2.99 -3.99
C ILE A 79 -1.89 4.24 -4.19
N VAL A 80 -3.09 4.25 -3.61
CA VAL A 80 -3.94 5.43 -3.47
C VAL A 80 -4.11 5.68 -1.98
N ALA A 81 -3.84 6.90 -1.54
CA ALA A 81 -4.04 7.33 -0.17
C ALA A 81 -5.23 8.29 -0.10
N GLU A 82 -6.05 8.15 0.92
CA GLU A 82 -7.10 9.08 1.29
C GLU A 82 -6.91 9.43 2.76
N ILE A 83 -6.99 10.72 3.10
CA ILE A 83 -6.82 11.16 4.49
C ILE A 83 -8.15 11.56 5.11
N HIS A 84 -8.36 11.21 6.37
CA HIS A 84 -9.49 11.67 7.17
C HIS A 84 -8.92 12.54 8.30
N ILE A 85 -9.49 13.73 8.49
CA ILE A 85 -9.05 14.69 9.52
C ILE A 85 -10.21 14.95 10.49
N GLU A 86 -10.09 14.44 11.71
CA GLU A 86 -11.04 14.68 12.80
C GLU A 86 -10.28 15.25 14.01
N ASP A 87 -10.75 16.35 14.59
CA ASP A 87 -10.16 16.98 15.79
C ASP A 87 -8.62 17.21 15.74
N GLU A 88 -8.11 17.61 14.57
CA GLU A 88 -6.67 17.80 14.27
C GLU A 88 -5.85 16.50 14.16
N GLU A 89 -6.45 15.34 14.40
CA GLU A 89 -5.86 14.04 14.14
C GLU A 89 -6.03 13.66 12.67
N LYS A 90 -5.00 13.05 12.10
CA LYS A 90 -4.95 12.69 10.68
C LYS A 90 -4.74 11.20 10.54
N GLU A 91 -5.77 10.54 10.05
CA GLU A 91 -5.75 9.13 9.67
C GLU A 91 -5.59 8.99 8.16
N VAL A 92 -5.15 7.82 7.70
CA VAL A 92 -4.97 7.53 6.29
C VAL A 92 -5.51 6.16 5.90
N VAL A 93 -6.44 6.16 4.94
CA VAL A 93 -6.88 4.95 4.25
C VAL A 93 -5.91 4.66 3.11
N LEU A 94 -5.18 3.55 3.20
CA LEU A 94 -4.30 3.07 2.15
C LEU A 94 -4.98 2.01 1.30
N ASN A 95 -5.18 2.31 0.01
CA ASN A 95 -5.69 1.37 -0.98
C ASN A 95 -4.55 0.87 -1.88
N MET A 96 -4.26 -0.43 -1.80
CA MET A 96 -3.17 -1.08 -2.53
C MET A 96 -3.71 -2.02 -3.62
N TYR A 97 -3.45 -1.66 -4.88
CA TYR A 97 -3.88 -2.41 -6.06
C TYR A 97 -2.71 -3.22 -6.62
N SER A 98 -2.97 -4.48 -6.94
CA SER A 98 -2.03 -5.35 -7.64
C SER A 98 -2.76 -6.52 -8.28
N ILE A 99 -2.04 -7.57 -8.68
CA ILE A 99 -2.64 -8.84 -9.07
C ILE A 99 -3.41 -9.46 -7.88
N GLN A 100 -4.51 -10.15 -8.17
CA GLN A 100 -5.44 -10.69 -7.16
C GLN A 100 -4.74 -11.46 -6.03
N LYS A 101 -3.75 -12.29 -6.38
CA LYS A 101 -3.04 -13.11 -5.39
C LYS A 101 -2.23 -12.27 -4.40
N LEU A 102 -1.66 -11.15 -4.85
CA LEU A 102 -0.88 -10.26 -3.99
C LEU A 102 -1.82 -9.39 -3.16
N VAL A 103 -2.88 -8.84 -3.76
CA VAL A 103 -3.92 -8.10 -3.03
C VAL A 103 -4.48 -8.93 -1.87
N ASN A 104 -4.88 -10.18 -2.11
CA ASN A 104 -5.43 -11.06 -1.06
C ASN A 104 -4.44 -11.37 0.08
N LEU A 105 -3.13 -11.21 -0.13
CA LEU A 105 -2.13 -11.40 0.92
C LEU A 105 -1.88 -10.10 1.68
N ILE A 106 -1.79 -8.98 0.97
CA ILE A 106 -1.69 -7.65 1.59
C ILE A 106 -2.88 -7.43 2.52
N ASP A 107 -4.10 -7.72 2.04
CA ASP A 107 -5.34 -7.63 2.83
C ASP A 107 -5.27 -8.45 4.12
N LYS A 108 -4.72 -9.68 4.05
CA LYS A 108 -4.50 -10.51 5.24
C LYS A 108 -3.44 -9.95 6.19
N GLU A 109 -2.38 -9.34 5.68
CA GLU A 109 -1.38 -8.71 6.54
C GLU A 109 -1.91 -7.42 7.18
N MET A 110 -2.75 -6.66 6.49
CA MET A 110 -3.48 -5.52 7.05
C MET A 110 -4.33 -5.95 8.25
N MET A 111 -5.15 -7.01 8.08
CA MET A 111 -6.00 -7.54 9.16
C MET A 111 -5.19 -7.93 10.42
N LYS A 112 -4.01 -8.55 10.25
CA LYS A 112 -3.14 -8.93 11.38
C LYS A 112 -2.56 -7.75 12.15
N ILE A 113 -2.46 -6.59 11.53
CA ILE A 113 -1.96 -5.38 12.18
C ILE A 113 -3.11 -4.69 12.90
N GLY A 114 -4.30 -4.63 12.28
CA GLY A 114 -5.52 -4.17 12.96
C GLY A 114 -5.76 -4.91 14.28
N GLU A 115 -5.68 -6.24 14.27
CA GLU A 115 -5.82 -7.08 15.47
C GLU A 115 -4.75 -6.86 16.56
N LYS A 116 -3.62 -6.21 16.25
CA LYS A 116 -2.53 -5.94 17.21
C LYS A 116 -2.58 -4.53 17.80
N LEU A 117 -3.28 -3.62 17.13
CA LEU A 117 -3.42 -2.22 17.54
C LEU A 117 -4.71 -2.00 18.37
N GLU A 118 -5.66 -2.93 18.32
CA GLU A 118 -6.79 -3.08 19.27
C GLU A 118 -6.37 -3.73 20.60
#